data_AF-A0A3C1C1G8-F1
#
_entry.id   AF-A0A3C1C1G8-F1
#
_cell.length_a   1.000
_cell.length_b   1.000
_cell.length_c   1.000
_cell.angle_alpha   90.00
_cell.angle_beta   90.00
_cell.angle_gamma   90.00
#
_symmetry.space_group_name_H-M   'P 1'
#
loop_
_entity.id
_entity.type
_entity.pdbx_description
1 polymer ?
#
loop_
_entity_poly.entity_id
_entity_poly.type
_entity_poly.pdbx_seq_one_letter_code
_entity_poly.pdbx_strand_id
1 'polypeptide(L)'
;MNWLSDMDWGWWPLLKYRPAKDRNIDSRVLFKVTPVFGSIAGVLIAAGSSLLLNPLAVAGCIAVGWMLFFALYRITFAVAWNRRAKELRKAQAEPSAAG
;
A
#
# COMPACT_ATOMS: atom_id res chain seq x y z
N MET A 1 -11.39 16.06 9.38
CA MET A 1 -10.74 15.98 8.06
C MET A 1 -10.21 14.56 7.82
N ASN A 2 -10.78 13.79 6.89
CA ASN A 2 -10.30 12.43 6.54
C ASN A 2 -10.14 12.24 5.01
N TRP A 3 -9.79 13.31 4.28
CA TRP A 3 -9.67 13.30 2.82
C TRP A 3 -8.48 12.47 2.31
N LEU A 4 -7.33 12.52 3.01
CA LEU A 4 -6.09 11.86 2.53
C LEU A 4 -6.20 10.33 2.45
N SER A 5 -7.04 9.70 3.28
CA SER A 5 -7.30 8.25 3.23
C SER A 5 -8.46 7.85 2.30
N ASP A 6 -9.22 8.81 1.76
CA ASP A 6 -10.23 8.55 0.72
C ASP A 6 -9.69 8.77 -0.70
N MET A 7 -8.44 9.20 -0.83
CA MET A 7 -7.82 9.37 -2.13
C MET A 7 -7.54 7.99 -2.75
N ASP A 8 -8.46 7.56 -3.62
CA ASP A 8 -8.34 6.36 -4.46
C ASP A 8 -7.03 6.34 -5.29
N TRP A 9 -6.34 7.49 -5.38
CA TRP A 9 -4.97 7.64 -5.88
C TRP A 9 -3.94 6.72 -5.21
N GLY A 10 -4.04 6.47 -3.91
CA GLY A 10 -3.10 5.57 -3.21
C GLY A 10 -3.19 4.11 -3.68
N TRP A 11 -4.31 3.76 -4.32
CA TRP A 11 -4.55 2.43 -4.90
C TRP A 11 -4.43 2.42 -6.42
N TRP A 12 -4.29 3.58 -7.09
CA TRP A 12 -4.12 3.64 -8.53
C TRP A 12 -2.70 3.20 -8.92
N PRO A 13 -2.49 2.27 -9.86
CA PRO A 13 -3.46 1.68 -10.82
C PRO A 13 -4.13 0.37 -10.34
N LEU A 14 -3.74 -0.16 -9.18
CA LEU A 14 -4.19 -1.44 -8.60
C LEU A 14 -5.48 -1.34 -7.77
N LEU A 15 -6.46 -0.55 -8.23
CA LEU A 15 -7.75 -0.33 -7.57
C LEU A 15 -8.52 -1.63 -7.29
N LYS A 16 -8.35 -2.62 -8.17
CA LYS A 16 -8.97 -3.95 -8.06
C LYS A 16 -8.54 -4.74 -6.81
N TYR A 17 -7.41 -4.38 -6.19
CA TYR A 17 -6.87 -5.03 -5.00
C TYR A 17 -7.20 -4.29 -3.71
N ARG A 18 -7.93 -3.17 -3.78
CA ARG A 18 -8.37 -2.40 -2.62
C ARG A 18 -9.34 -3.24 -1.78
N PRO A 19 -9.04 -3.50 -0.50
CA PRO A 19 -10.00 -4.13 0.41
C PRO A 19 -11.15 -3.17 0.72
N ALA A 20 -12.30 -3.73 1.12
CA ALA A 20 -13.42 -2.93 1.60
C ALA A 20 -13.01 -2.06 2.81
N LYS A 21 -13.65 -0.90 2.99
CA LYS A 21 -13.25 0.13 3.98
C LYS A 21 -13.31 -0.38 5.44
N ASP A 22 -14.12 -1.41 5.69
CA ASP A 22 -14.31 -2.10 6.97
C ASP A 22 -13.36 -3.29 7.18
N ARG A 23 -12.58 -3.67 6.15
CA ARG A 23 -11.62 -4.77 6.22
C ARG A 23 -10.19 -4.27 6.39
N ASN A 24 -9.42 -5.02 7.18
CA ASN A 24 -8.00 -4.76 7.35
C ASN A 24 -7.22 -5.04 6.06
N ILE A 25 -6.12 -4.30 5.85
CA ILE A 25 -5.13 -4.65 4.83
C ILE A 25 -4.32 -5.84 5.35
N ASP A 26 -4.46 -6.97 4.66
CA ASP A 26 -3.73 -8.19 4.97
C ASP A 26 -2.43 -8.28 4.16
N SER A 27 -1.48 -9.11 4.62
CA SER A 27 -0.19 -9.30 3.95
C SER A 27 -0.36 -9.78 2.50
N ARG A 28 -1.46 -10.49 2.21
CA ARG A 28 -1.81 -10.96 0.86
C ARG A 28 -2.05 -9.82 -0.13
N VAL A 29 -2.70 -8.74 0.30
CA VAL A 29 -2.92 -7.57 -0.55
C VAL A 29 -1.55 -6.94 -0.84
N LEU A 30 -0.73 -6.81 0.20
CA LEU A 30 0.62 -6.25 0.11
C LEU A 30 1.51 -7.02 -0.88
N PHE A 31 1.48 -8.34 -0.85
CA PHE A 31 2.19 -9.19 -1.81
C PHE A 31 1.74 -9.01 -3.26
N LYS A 32 0.51 -8.57 -3.51
CA LYS A 32 0.00 -8.32 -4.87
C LYS A 32 0.38 -6.93 -5.39
N VAL A 33 0.41 -5.92 -4.52
CA VAL A 33 0.82 -4.55 -4.90
C VAL A 33 2.34 -4.38 -4.97
N THR A 34 3.11 -5.11 -4.16
CA THR A 34 4.57 -4.96 -4.07
C THR A 34 5.31 -5.18 -5.39
N PRO A 35 5.01 -6.22 -6.21
CA PRO A 35 5.72 -6.43 -7.46
C PRO A 35 5.54 -5.29 -8.46
N VAL A 36 4.38 -4.62 -8.45
CA VAL A 36 4.11 -3.51 -9.38
C VAL A 36 4.75 -2.22 -8.87
N PHE A 37 4.36 -1.78 -7.68
CA PHE A 37 4.86 -0.51 -7.13
C PHE A 37 6.32 -0.58 -6.70
N GLY A 38 6.77 -1.70 -6.16
CA GLY A 38 8.16 -1.93 -5.80
C GLY A 38 9.06 -1.96 -7.03
N SER A 39 8.61 -2.51 -8.16
CA SER A 39 9.39 -2.46 -9.41
C SER A 39 9.46 -1.06 -9.97
N ILE A 40 8.35 -0.31 -9.95
CA ILE A 40 8.36 1.12 -10.34
C ILE A 40 9.34 1.89 -9.46
N ALA A 41 9.29 1.71 -8.13
CA ALA A 41 10.21 2.35 -7.20
C ALA A 41 11.68 1.96 -7.48
N GLY A 42 11.96 0.68 -7.69
CA GLY A 42 13.30 0.20 -8.01
C GLY A 42 13.84 0.72 -9.35
N VAL A 43 12.99 0.82 -10.36
CA VAL A 43 13.35 1.42 -11.67
C VAL A 43 13.62 2.91 -11.52
N LEU A 44 12.82 3.64 -10.74
CA LEU A 44 13.07 5.07 -10.45
C LEU A 44 14.41 5.28 -9.73
N ILE A 45 14.74 4.41 -8.76
CA ILE A 45 16.03 4.42 -8.06
C ILE A 45 17.19 4.15 -9.05
N ALA A 46 17.05 3.14 -9.91
CA ALA A 46 18.05 2.80 -10.91
C ALA A 46 18.25 3.92 -11.95
N ALA A 47 17.15 4.57 -12.37
CA ALA A 47 17.16 5.71 -13.29
C ALA A 47 17.86 6.94 -12.72
N GLY A 48 17.63 7.26 -11.44
CA GLY A 48 18.32 8.35 -10.75
C GLY A 48 19.83 8.11 -10.55
N SER A 49 20.27 6.86 -10.65
CA SER A 49 21.64 6.44 -10.32
C SER A 49 22.50 6.12 -11.56
N SER A 50 21.99 6.34 -12.78
CA SER A 50 22.62 5.92 -14.05
C SER A 50 22.91 4.40 -14.14
N LEU A 51 22.29 3.58 -13.29
CA LEU A 51 22.51 2.13 -13.21
C LEU A 51 21.71 1.33 -14.25
N LEU A 52 20.92 2.01 -15.09
CA LEU A 52 20.02 1.40 -16.07
C LEU A 52 20.73 0.49 -17.09
N LEU A 53 22.02 0.71 -17.33
CA LEU A 53 22.81 -0.07 -18.28
C LEU A 53 23.31 -1.40 -17.70
N ASN A 54 23.23 -1.59 -16.38
CA ASN A 54 23.67 -2.82 -15.72
C ASN A 54 22.46 -3.63 -15.22
N PRO A 55 22.08 -4.73 -15.90
CA PRO A 55 20.89 -5.49 -15.56
C PRO A 55 20.95 -6.10 -14.16
N LEU A 56 22.14 -6.47 -13.66
CA LEU A 56 22.31 -6.95 -12.28
C LEU A 56 22.05 -5.84 -11.26
N ALA A 57 22.55 -4.64 -11.52
CA ALA A 57 22.31 -3.49 -10.65
C ALA A 57 20.83 -3.10 -10.63
N VAL A 58 20.17 -3.10 -11.80
CA VAL A 58 18.73 -2.86 -11.91
C VAL A 58 17.92 -3.91 -11.14
N ALA A 59 18.25 -5.20 -11.27
CA ALA A 59 17.59 -6.26 -10.51
C ALA A 59 17.77 -6.08 -8.99
N GLY A 60 18.98 -5.68 -8.55
CA GLY A 60 19.25 -5.30 -7.16
C GLY A 60 18.40 -4.13 -6.68
N CYS A 61 18.32 -3.05 -7.47
CA CYS A 61 17.49 -1.88 -7.17
C CYS A 61 15.99 -2.24 -7.09
N ILE A 62 15.51 -3.14 -7.94
CA ILE A 62 14.14 -3.66 -7.90
C ILE A 62 13.90 -4.43 -6.60
N ALA A 63 14.79 -5.34 -6.22
CA ALA A 63 14.66 -6.09 -4.97
C ALA A 63 14.65 -5.17 -3.74
N VAL A 64 15.53 -4.16 -3.70
CA VAL A 64 15.56 -3.13 -2.66
C VAL A 64 14.26 -2.31 -2.67
N GLY A 65 13.79 -1.91 -3.84
CA GLY A 65 12.52 -1.21 -4.02
C GLY A 65 11.33 -2.00 -3.49
N TRP A 66 11.30 -3.32 -3.68
CA TRP A 66 10.27 -4.20 -3.13
C TRP A 66 10.30 -4.22 -1.60
N MET A 67 11.48 -4.36 -0.99
CA MET A 67 11.61 -4.36 0.47
C MET A 67 11.20 -3.02 1.09
N LEU A 68 11.68 -1.90 0.53
CA LEU A 68 11.33 -0.56 0.98
C LEU A 68 9.84 -0.29 0.84
N PHE A 69 9.27 -0.60 -0.33
CA PHE A 69 7.85 -0.39 -0.57
C PHE A 69 7.00 -1.23 0.39
N PHE A 70 7.33 -2.51 0.55
CA PHE A 70 6.63 -3.41 1.47
C PHE A 70 6.68 -2.88 2.91
N ALA A 71 7.86 -2.48 3.39
CA ALA A 71 8.04 -1.96 4.74
C ALA A 71 7.27 -0.65 4.95
N LEU A 72 7.47 0.34 4.07
CA LEU A 72 6.84 1.65 4.17
C LEU A 72 5.33 1.53 4.10
N TYR A 73 4.80 0.75 3.16
CA TYR A 73 3.36 0.57 3.01
C TYR A 73 2.76 -0.14 4.23
N ARG A 74 3.46 -1.13 4.79
CA ARG A 74 2.99 -1.84 5.99
C ARG A 74 2.92 -0.93 7.21
N ILE A 75 3.91 -0.06 7.43
CA ILE A 75 3.94 0.81 8.62
C ILE A 75 3.07 2.06 8.47
N THR A 76 2.87 2.57 7.25
CA THR A 76 2.08 3.78 7.00
C THR A 76 0.64 3.42 6.61
N PHE A 77 0.44 2.95 5.38
CA PHE A 77 -0.87 2.68 4.78
C PHE A 77 -1.64 1.60 5.54
N ALA A 78 -1.02 0.45 5.85
CA ALA A 78 -1.74 -0.63 6.52
C ALA A 78 -2.12 -0.25 7.97
N VAL A 79 -1.27 0.46 8.70
CA VAL A 79 -1.60 0.93 10.06
C VAL A 79 -2.72 1.96 10.04
N ALA A 80 -2.62 2.97 9.18
CA ALA A 80 -3.66 4.01 9.06
C ALA A 80 -5.00 3.40 8.61
N TRP A 81 -4.96 2.49 7.64
CA TRP A 81 -6.15 1.79 7.16
C TRP A 81 -6.78 0.91 8.24
N ASN A 82 -5.99 0.10 8.95
CA ASN A 82 -6.51 -0.80 9.98
C ASN A 82 -7.10 -0.03 11.17
N ARG A 83 -6.53 1.14 11.52
CA ARG A 83 -7.13 2.04 12.52
C ARG A 83 -8.50 2.53 12.06
N ARG A 84 -8.63 3.02 10.83
CA ARG A 84 -9.91 3.45 10.25
C ARG A 84 -10.93 2.32 10.18
N ALA A 85 -10.53 1.14 9.69
CA ALA A 85 -11.41 -0.02 9.60
C ALA A 85 -11.97 -0.40 10.98
N LYS A 86 -11.16 -0.30 12.05
CA LYS A 86 -11.61 -0.52 13.42
C LYS A 86 -12.63 0.52 13.89
N GLU A 87 -12.44 1.80 13.57
CA GLU A 87 -13.39 2.87 13.91
C GLU A 87 -14.73 2.70 13.18
N LEU A 88 -14.69 2.38 11.88
CA LEU A 88 -15.90 2.14 11.08
C LEU A 88 -16.70 0.95 11.61
N ARG A 89 -16.03 -0.15 12.00
CA ARG A 89 -16.69 -1.32 12.58
C ARG A 89 -17.34 -1.01 13.92
N LYS A 90 -16.74 -0.14 14.75
CA LYS A 90 -17.36 0.33 15.99
C LYS A 90 -18.61 1.17 15.72
N ALA A 91 -18.50 2.14 14.81
CA ALA A 91 -19.64 3.01 14.44
C ALA A 91 -20.82 2.21 13.82
N GLN A 92 -20.53 1.11 13.12
CA GLN A 92 -21.56 0.21 12.57
C GLN A 92 -22.19 -0.74 13.60
N ALA A 93 -21.54 -0.97 14.76
CA ALA A 93 -22.07 -1.83 15.82
C ALA A 93 -23.00 -1.07 16.79
N GLU A 94 -22.80 0.24 16.96
CA GLU A 94 -23.60 1.13 17.81
C GLU A 94 -25.02 1.54 17.30
N PRO A 95 -25.49 1.34 16.05
CA PRO A 95 -26.83 1.78 15.63
C PRO A 95 -28.00 1.04 16.28
N SER A 96 -27.77 -0.08 16.98
CA SER A 96 -28.85 -0.97 17.46
C SER A 96 -29.16 -0.85 18.96
N ALA A 97 -28.50 0.05 19.71
CA ALA A 97 -28.70 0.21 21.15
C ALA A 97 -29.62 1.39 21.54
N ALA A 98 -30.24 2.05 20.56
CA ALA A 98 -31.12 3.21 20.76
C ALA A 98 -32.49 3.02 20.07
N GLY A 99 -33.08 1.84 20.24
CA GLY A 99 -34.46 1.53 19.84
C GLY A 99 -35.28 1.11 21.04
#